data_AF-A0A7S9D8K2-F1
#
_entry.id   AF-A0A7S9D8K2-F1
#
_cell.length_a   1.000
_cell.length_b   1.000
_cell.length_c   1.000
_cell.angle_alpha   90.00
_cell.angle_beta   90.00
_cell.angle_gamma   90.00
#
_symmetry.space_group_name_H-M   'P 1'
#
loop_
_entity.id
_entity.type
_entity.pdbx_description
1 polymer ?
#
loop_
_entity_poly.entity_id
_entity_poly.type
_entity_poly.pdbx_seq_one_letter_code
_entity_poly.pdbx_strand_id
1 'polypeptide(L)'
;MRSGEAKAAGEALLRRLRRLMARTASVEGGDRKQLLALLDDVETTRRGLLKECAEVEGEMRQATVRATAIGAYLRNSQVRRGKRHN
;
A
#
# COMPACT_ATOMS: atom_id res chain seq x y z
N MET A 1 -13.04 -3.23 8.49
CA MET A 1 -13.31 -3.82 7.16
C MET A 1 -12.43 -3.25 6.05
N ARG A 2 -12.25 -1.92 5.93
CA ARG A 2 -11.47 -1.29 4.82
C ARG A 2 -10.04 -1.82 4.57
N SER A 3 -9.24 -2.08 5.61
CA SER A 3 -7.85 -2.57 5.42
C SER A 3 -7.78 -3.98 4.80
N GLY A 4 -8.80 -4.83 5.01
CA GLY A 4 -8.91 -6.13 4.35
C GLY A 4 -9.28 -6.04 2.87
N GLU A 5 -10.09 -5.05 2.50
CA GLU A 5 -10.49 -4.77 1.11
C GLU A 5 -9.34 -4.16 0.31
N ALA A 6 -8.58 -3.22 0.89
CA ALA A 6 -7.39 -2.63 0.28
C ALA A 6 -6.30 -3.70 0.02
N LYS A 7 -6.08 -4.61 0.98
CA LYS A 7 -5.16 -5.73 0.80
C LYS A 7 -5.58 -6.64 -0.37
N ALA A 8 -6.86 -6.94 -0.51
CA ALA A 8 -7.38 -7.72 -1.62
C ALA A 8 -7.23 -7.00 -2.97
N ALA A 9 -7.45 -5.68 -3.01
CA ALA A 9 -7.29 -4.85 -4.20
C ALA A 9 -5.83 -4.79 -4.68
N GLY A 10 -4.88 -4.53 -3.77
CA GLY A 10 -3.46 -4.55 -4.08
C GLY A 10 -2.98 -5.90 -4.60
N GLU A 11 -3.39 -7.00 -3.97
CA GLU A 11 -3.07 -8.36 -4.43
C GLU A 11 -3.64 -8.68 -5.82
N ALA A 12 -4.85 -8.18 -6.12
CA ALA A 12 -5.46 -8.34 -7.44
C ALA A 12 -4.68 -7.57 -8.53
N LEU A 13 -4.21 -6.36 -8.22
CA LEU A 13 -3.36 -5.56 -9.10
C LEU A 13 -2.00 -6.21 -9.35
N LEU A 14 -1.36 -6.77 -8.31
CA LEU A 14 -0.10 -7.51 -8.46
C LEU A 14 -0.27 -8.77 -9.34
N ARG A 15 -1.37 -9.50 -9.15
CA ARG A 15 -1.73 -10.64 -10.02
C ARG A 15 -1.97 -10.19 -11.45
N ARG A 16 -2.63 -9.04 -11.68
CA ARG A 16 -2.80 -8.45 -13.01
C ARG A 16 -1.47 -8.09 -13.65
N LEU A 17 -0.57 -7.44 -12.91
CA LEU A 17 0.76 -7.08 -13.41
C LEU A 17 1.56 -8.32 -13.85
N ARG A 18 1.57 -9.38 -13.03
CA ARG A 18 2.21 -10.66 -13.41
C ARG A 18 1.65 -11.23 -14.72
N ARG A 19 0.33 -11.20 -14.90
CA ARG A 19 -0.30 -11.66 -16.16
C ARG A 19 0.09 -10.77 -17.34
N LEU A 20 0.18 -9.45 -17.16
CA LEU A 20 0.60 -8.53 -18.21
C LEU A 20 2.07 -8.77 -18.61
N MET A 21 2.97 -8.99 -17.66
CA MET A 21 4.36 -9.35 -17.94
C MET A 21 4.50 -10.71 -18.65
N ALA A 22 3.62 -11.67 -18.36
CA ALA A 22 3.59 -12.91 -19.13
C ALA A 22 3.13 -12.67 -20.57
N ARG A 23 2.10 -11.81 -20.76
CA ARG A 23 1.60 -11.43 -22.08
C ARG A 23 2.61 -10.63 -22.91
N THR A 24 3.47 -9.82 -22.30
CA THR A 24 4.51 -9.08 -23.04
C THR A 24 5.47 -10.00 -23.76
N ALA A 25 5.70 -11.22 -23.24
CA ALA A 25 6.56 -12.21 -23.87
C ALA A 25 5.92 -12.86 -25.13
N SER A 26 4.60 -12.76 -25.30
CA SER A 26 3.86 -13.38 -26.40
C SER A 26 3.37 -12.39 -27.46
N VAL A 27 3.55 -11.08 -27.27
CA VAL A 27 3.11 -10.08 -28.26
C VAL A 27 4.13 -10.02 -29.39
N GLU A 28 3.68 -10.29 -30.62
CA GLU A 28 4.50 -10.08 -31.81
C GLU A 28 4.72 -8.59 -32.04
N GLY A 29 5.98 -8.20 -32.24
CA GLY A 29 6.39 -6.80 -32.40
C GLY A 29 5.77 -6.08 -33.62
N GLY A 30 5.12 -6.82 -34.52
CA GLY A 30 4.46 -6.27 -35.71
C GLY A 30 3.09 -5.65 -35.46
N ASP A 31 2.40 -6.02 -34.37
CA ASP A 31 1.07 -5.47 -34.07
C ASP A 31 1.17 -4.26 -33.12
N ARG A 32 1.33 -3.08 -33.74
CA ARG A 32 1.37 -1.79 -33.03
C ARG A 32 0.16 -1.55 -32.13
N LYS A 33 -1.04 -2.02 -32.50
CA LYS A 33 -2.24 -1.80 -31.67
C LYS A 33 -2.17 -2.64 -30.40
N GLN A 34 -1.71 -3.88 -30.49
CA GLN A 34 -1.52 -4.73 -29.31
C GLN A 34 -0.44 -4.19 -28.37
N LEU A 35 0.67 -3.66 -28.90
CA LEU A 35 1.71 -3.03 -28.09
C LEU A 35 1.20 -1.80 -27.34
N LEU A 36 0.42 -0.94 -28.00
CA LEU A 36 -0.17 0.24 -27.35
C LEU A 36 -1.16 -0.16 -26.25
N ALA A 37 -2.07 -1.10 -26.54
CA ALA A 37 -3.02 -1.60 -25.56
C ALA A 37 -2.32 -2.23 -24.34
N LEU A 38 -1.22 -2.95 -24.57
CA LEU A 38 -0.42 -3.55 -23.50
C LEU A 38 0.26 -2.49 -22.63
N LEU A 39 0.77 -1.42 -23.25
CA LEU A 39 1.40 -0.31 -22.54
C LEU A 39 0.38 0.44 -21.66
N ASP A 40 -0.82 0.69 -22.19
CA ASP A 40 -1.93 1.29 -21.44
C ASP A 40 -2.39 0.41 -20.26
N ASP A 41 -2.47 -0.90 -20.47
CA ASP A 41 -2.82 -1.89 -19.44
C ASP A 41 -1.80 -1.90 -18.29
N VAL A 42 -0.50 -1.85 -18.63
CA VAL A 42 0.60 -1.80 -17.66
C VAL A 42 0.56 -0.47 -16.89
N GLU A 43 0.39 0.66 -17.59
CA GLU A 43 0.35 1.98 -16.97
C GLU A 43 -0.85 2.12 -16.01
N THR A 44 -2.02 1.62 -16.41
CA THR A 44 -3.21 1.61 -15.57
C THR A 44 -2.98 0.78 -14.30
N THR A 45 -2.37 -0.40 -14.44
CA THR A 45 -2.06 -1.27 -13.29
C THR A 45 -1.03 -0.61 -12.36
N ARG A 46 -0.01 0.05 -12.93
CA ARG A 46 1.01 0.79 -12.17
C ARG A 46 0.41 1.91 -11.33
N ARG A 47 -0.49 2.72 -11.91
CA ARG A 47 -1.18 3.80 -11.18
C ARG A 47 -2.04 3.27 -10.04
N GLY A 48 -2.74 2.16 -10.27
CA GLY A 48 -3.49 1.47 -9.21
C GLY A 48 -2.58 1.06 -8.05
N LEU A 49 -1.44 0.43 -8.34
CA LEU A 49 -0.48 0.01 -7.30
C LEU A 49 0.09 1.19 -6.52
N LEU A 50 0.44 2.30 -7.18
CA LEU A 50 0.93 3.51 -6.51
C LEU A 50 -0.12 4.11 -5.56
N LYS A 51 -1.38 4.08 -5.96
CA LYS A 51 -2.48 4.52 -5.10
C LYS A 51 -2.59 3.65 -3.85
N GLU A 52 -2.60 2.33 -4.00
CA GLU A 52 -2.65 1.40 -2.86
C GLU A 52 -1.43 1.58 -1.93
N CYS A 53 -0.22 1.78 -2.48
CA CYS A 53 0.96 2.09 -1.67
C CYS A 53 0.77 3.37 -0.84
N ALA A 54 0.24 4.43 -1.45
CA ALA A 54 -0.02 5.68 -0.75
C ALA A 54 -1.07 5.53 0.37
N GLU A 55 -2.10 4.70 0.15
CA GLU A 55 -3.09 4.38 1.17
C GLU A 55 -2.47 3.63 2.36
N VAL A 56 -1.67 2.60 2.09
CA VAL A 56 -0.95 1.84 3.13
C VAL A 56 0.00 2.75 3.91
N GLU A 57 0.76 3.62 3.23
CA GLU A 57 1.60 4.61 3.91
C GLU A 57 0.81 5.53 4.83
N GLY A 58 -0.37 5.97 4.39
CA GLY A 58 -1.29 6.77 5.21
C GLY A 58 -1.73 6.03 6.47
N GLU A 59 -2.14 4.77 6.34
CA GLU A 59 -2.51 3.91 7.47
C GLU A 59 -1.33 3.72 8.44
N MET A 60 -0.12 3.47 7.93
CA MET A 60 1.09 3.33 8.72
C MET A 60 1.41 4.61 9.51
N ARG A 61 1.35 5.79 8.87
CA ARG A 61 1.57 7.08 9.54
C ARG A 61 0.56 7.28 10.67
N GLN A 62 -0.72 6.97 10.42
CA GLN A 62 -1.75 7.08 11.44
C GLN A 62 -1.54 6.10 12.61
N ALA A 63 -1.09 4.89 12.33
CA ALA A 63 -0.73 3.91 13.35
C ALA A 63 0.46 4.39 14.21
N THR A 64 1.50 4.95 13.58
CA THR A 64 2.65 5.52 14.27
C THR A 64 2.24 6.66 15.20
N VAL A 65 1.44 7.61 14.73
CA VAL A 65 0.94 8.72 15.56
C VAL A 65 0.20 8.20 16.79
N ARG A 66 -0.69 7.20 16.62
CA ARG A 66 -1.41 6.57 17.72
C ARG A 66 -0.47 5.89 18.71
N ALA A 67 0.51 5.12 18.22
CA ALA A 67 1.50 4.45 19.06
C ALA A 67 2.35 5.45 19.87
N THR A 68 2.77 6.56 19.24
CA THR A 68 3.50 7.64 19.92
C THR A 68 2.68 8.28 21.03
N ALA A 69 1.39 8.57 20.77
CA ALA A 69 0.49 9.13 21.77
C ALA A 69 0.29 8.19 22.97
N ILE A 70 0.08 6.89 22.72
CA ILE A 70 -0.02 5.86 23.77
C ILE A 70 1.28 5.81 24.58
N GLY A 71 2.43 5.79 23.92
CA GLY A 71 3.73 5.79 24.59
C GLY A 71 3.97 7.03 25.45
N ALA A 72 3.56 8.21 24.98
CA ALA A 72 3.65 9.45 25.75
C ALA A 72 2.74 9.40 26.99
N TYR A 73 1.50 8.93 26.84
CA TYR A 73 0.57 8.75 27.96
C TYR A 73 1.11 7.78 29.00
N LEU A 74 1.63 6.62 28.57
CA LEU A 74 2.22 5.63 29.46
C LEU A 74 3.39 6.21 30.26
N ARG A 75 4.34 6.89 29.59
CA ARG A 75 5.46 7.56 30.27
C ARG A 75 4.99 8.59 31.30
N ASN A 76 4.04 9.44 30.92
CA ASN A 76 3.49 10.45 31.83
C ASN A 76 2.78 9.82 33.05
N SER A 77 2.07 8.71 32.85
CA SER A 77 1.44 7.97 33.95
C SER A 77 2.46 7.32 34.90
N GLN A 78 3.59 6.83 34.38
CA GLN A 78 4.67 6.25 35.18
C GLN A 78 5.42 7.32 35.98
N VAL A 79 5.70 8.47 35.37
CA VAL A 79 6.31 9.63 36.08
C VAL A 79 5.40 10.11 37.22
N ARG A 80 4.08 10.15 37.01
CA ARG A 80 3.12 10.45 38.09
C ARG A 80 3.09 9.42 39.21
N ARG A 81 3.24 8.12 38.90
CA ARG A 81 3.29 7.05 39.93
C ARG A 81 4.60 7.04 40.71
N GLY A 82 5.72 7.37 40.07
CA GLY A 82 7.03 7.49 40.73
C GLY A 82 7.16 8.74 41.62
N LYS A 83 6.29 9.75 41.44
CA LYS A 83 6.24 10.98 42.25
C LYS A 83 5.22 10.87 43.40
N ARG A 84 5.16 9.72 44.08
CA ARG A 84 4.53 9.61 45.40
C ARG A 84 5.52 10.18 46.42
N HIS A 85 5.08 11.24 47.09
CA HIS A 85 5.82 12.02 48.07
C HIS A 85 6.40 11.15 49.19
N ASN A 86 7.66 11.46 49.55
CA ASN A 86 8.12 11.39 50.94
C ASN A 86 7.66 12.67 51.64
#